data_AF-A0A956WH51-F1
#
_entry.id   AF-A0A956WH51-F1
#
_cell.length_a   1.000
_cell.length_b   1.000
_cell.length_c   1.000
_cell.angle_alpha   90.00
_cell.angle_beta   90.00
_cell.angle_gamma   90.00
#
_symmetry.space_group_name_H-M   'P 1'
#
loop_
_entity.id
_entity.type
_entity.pdbx_description
1 polymer ?
#
loop_
_entity_poly.entity_id
_entity_poly.type
_entity_poly.pdbx_seq_one_letter_code
_entity_poly.pdbx_strand_id
1 'polypeptide(L)' 'MSEMSPADTRVFLFHSANAAADASGAMDKVNAWLGKDRSNSAYPNLKITDITVTSDGTGGVYTLVVCNLGASRPREDF' A
#
# COMPACT_ATOMS: atom_id res chain seq x y z
N MET A 1 19.70 -1.30 -9.48
CA MET A 1 18.37 -0.66 -9.43
C MET A 1 17.41 -1.73 -9.93
N SER A 2 16.71 -2.44 -9.04
CA SER A 2 15.89 -3.58 -9.48
C SER A 2 14.69 -3.06 -10.27
N GLU A 3 14.61 -3.43 -11.54
CA GLU A 3 13.44 -3.17 -12.39
C GLU A 3 12.21 -3.81 -11.74
N MET A 4 11.22 -2.98 -11.44
CA MET A 4 9.96 -3.42 -10.84
C MET A 4 9.10 -4.04 -11.93
N SER A 5 8.96 -5.37 -11.93
CA SER A 5 8.01 -6.06 -12.81
C SER A 5 6.59 -5.58 -12.51
N PRO A 6 5.84 -5.04 -13.50
CA PRO A 6 4.47 -4.54 -13.28
C PRO A 6 3.49 -5.64 -12.84
N ALA A 7 3.80 -6.90 -13.11
CA ALA A 7 3.03 -8.06 -12.63
C ALA A 7 3.03 -8.20 -11.09
N ASP A 8 4.08 -7.70 -10.43
CA ASP A 8 4.28 -7.81 -8.98
C ASP A 8 3.83 -6.56 -8.22
N THR A 9 3.50 -5.47 -8.92
CA THR A 9 3.03 -4.23 -8.30
C THR A 9 1.55 -4.32 -7.95
N ARG A 10 1.19 -3.92 -6.72
CA ARG A 10 -0.18 -3.79 -6.22
C ARG A 10 -0.35 -2.38 -5.64
N VAL A 11 -1.41 -1.70 -6.04
CA VAL A 11 -1.73 -0.35 -5.55
C VAL A 11 -3.00 -0.43 -4.72
N PHE A 12 -2.97 0.12 -3.51
CA PHE A 12 -4.11 0.22 -2.62
C PHE A 12 -4.46 1.69 -2.44
N LEU A 13 -5.73 2.04 -2.66
CA LEU A 13 -6.24 3.40 -2.49
C LEU A 13 -7.14 3.45 -1.27
N PHE A 14 -6.83 4.35 -0.34
CA PHE A 14 -7.64 4.66 0.82
C PHE A 14 -8.20 6.07 0.65
N HIS A 15 -9.52 6.22 0.81
CA HIS A 15 -10.16 7.54 0.81
C HIS A 15 -10.69 7.85 2.21
N SER A 16 -10.29 9.03 2.72
CA SER A 16 -10.81 9.59 3.95
C SER A 16 -11.44 10.94 3.67
N ALA A 17 -12.75 10.92 3.41
CA ALA A 17 -13.55 12.09 3.02
C ALA A 17 -13.57 13.23 4.06
N ASN A 18 -13.30 12.94 5.34
CA ASN A 18 -13.35 13.92 6.44
C ASN A 18 -11.99 14.23 7.06
N ALA A 19 -10.89 13.93 6.35
CA ALA A 19 -9.53 14.07 6.90
C ALA A 19 -8.89 15.46 6.71
N ALA A 20 -9.52 16.43 6.06
CA ALA A 20 -8.91 17.76 5.92
C ALA A 20 -8.75 18.52 7.24
N ALA A 21 -9.54 18.17 8.26
CA ALA A 21 -9.33 18.70 9.60
C ALA A 21 -8.29 17.88 10.40
N ASP A 22 -8.08 16.61 10.04
CA ASP A 22 -7.18 15.70 10.76
C ASP A 22 -6.58 14.65 9.80
N ALA A 23 -5.40 14.97 9.26
CA ALA A 23 -4.64 14.05 8.41
C ALA A 23 -4.17 12.79 9.17
N SER A 24 -4.04 12.88 10.50
CA SER A 24 -3.72 11.76 11.38
C SER A 24 -4.76 10.64 11.28
N GLY A 25 -6.05 10.97 11.21
CA GLY A 25 -7.13 9.99 11.05
C GLY A 25 -7.10 9.24 9.72
N ALA A 26 -6.52 9.83 8.66
CA ALA A 26 -6.29 9.11 7.41
C ALA A 26 -5.13 8.12 7.54
N MET A 27 -4.05 8.51 8.21
CA MET A 27 -2.90 7.64 8.49
C MET A 27 -3.26 6.50 9.45
N ASP A 28 -4.22 6.69 10.37
CA ASP A 28 -4.70 5.62 11.25
C ASP A 28 -5.26 4.43 10.47
N LYS A 29 -6.11 4.67 9.46
CA LYS A 29 -6.65 3.61 8.60
C LYS A 29 -5.54 2.85 7.85
N VAL A 30 -4.53 3.59 7.38
CA VAL A 30 -3.38 3.01 6.68
C VAL A 30 -2.56 2.19 7.67
N ASN A 31 -2.27 2.71 8.86
CA ASN A 31 -1.55 2.00 9.92
C ASN A 31 -2.29 0.75 10.40
N ALA A 32 -3.60 0.82 10.58
CA ALA A 32 -4.44 -0.33 10.91
C ALA A 32 -4.41 -1.38 9.79
N TRP A 33 -4.39 -0.95 8.53
CA TRP A 33 -4.22 -1.86 7.39
C TRP A 33 -2.81 -2.46 7.33
N LEU A 34 -1.76 -1.68 7.61
CA LEU A 34 -0.36 -2.10 7.65
C LEU A 34 -0.07 -3.08 8.80
N GLY A 35 -0.69 -2.87 9.95
CA GLY A 35 -0.54 -3.71 11.14
C GLY A 35 -1.29 -5.04 11.07
N LYS A 36 -2.14 -5.26 10.06
CA LYS A 36 -2.77 -6.58 9.86
C LYS A 36 -1.70 -7.59 9.47
N ASP A 37 -1.67 -8.71 10.19
CA ASP A 37 -0.94 -9.89 9.73
C ASP A 37 -1.45 -10.31 8.36
N ARG A 38 -0.53 -10.47 7.42
CA ARG A 38 -0.80 -10.90 6.04
C ARG A 38 -0.23 -12.27 5.74
N SER A 39 0.31 -12.95 6.75
CA SER A 39 0.95 -14.26 6.60
C SER A 39 0.00 -15.30 5.97
N ASN A 40 -1.32 -15.15 6.16
CA ASN A 40 -2.36 -15.99 5.55
C ASN A 40 -3.19 -15.28 4.47
N SER A 41 -2.72 -14.17 3.92
CA SER A 41 -3.42 -13.40 2.89
C SER A 41 -2.95 -13.82 1.49
N ALA A 42 -3.65 -13.37 0.45
CA ALA A 42 -3.24 -13.59 -0.95
C ALA A 42 -1.86 -13.00 -1.28
N TYR A 43 -1.35 -12.11 -0.41
CA TYR A 43 -0.10 -11.38 -0.59
C TYR A 43 0.75 -11.43 0.70
N PRO A 44 1.31 -12.59 1.08
CA PRO A 44 2.06 -12.74 2.33
C PRO A 44 3.41 -12.03 2.30
N ASN A 45 4.02 -11.90 1.12
CA ASN A 45 5.32 -11.26 0.92
C ASN A 45 5.22 -9.82 0.41
N LEU A 46 4.10 -9.14 0.68
CA LEU A 46 3.86 -7.80 0.21
C LEU A 46 4.82 -6.81 0.90
N LYS A 47 5.66 -6.13 0.11
CA LYS A 47 6.56 -5.07 0.57
C LYS A 47 6.02 -3.72 0.13
N ILE A 48 5.95 -2.77 1.04
CA ILE A 48 5.56 -1.39 0.69
C ILE A 48 6.77 -0.73 0.03
N THR A 49 6.55 -0.16 -1.15
CA THR A 49 7.58 0.55 -1.90
C THR A 49 7.40 2.05 -1.84
N ASP A 50 6.14 2.52 -1.81
CA ASP A 50 5.82 3.94 -1.74
C ASP A 50 4.48 4.18 -1.04
N ILE A 51 4.39 5.29 -0.30
CA ILE A 51 3.13 5.79 0.25
C ILE A 51 3.01 7.26 -0.12
N THR A 52 1.98 7.59 -0.88
CA THR A 52 1.68 8.95 -1.31
C THR A 52 0.35 9.42 -0.71
N VAL A 53 0.31 10.64 -0.17
CA VAL A 53 -0.92 11.26 0.35
C VAL A 53 -1.22 12.50 -0.48
N THR A 54 -2.47 12.58 -0.97
CA THR A 54 -2.93 13.68 -1.82
C THR A 54 -4.26 14.20 -1.30
N SER A 55 -4.46 15.51 -1.30
CA SER A 55 -5.77 16.10 -0.99
C SER A 55 -6.80 15.72 -2.04
N ASP A 56 -8.02 15.35 -1.63
CA ASP A 56 -9.16 15.11 -2.54
C ASP A 56 -9.76 16.43 -3.09
N GLY A 57 -9.40 17.57 -2.51
CA GLY A 57 -9.86 18.89 -2.95
C GLY A 57 -11.23 19.30 -2.39
N THR A 58 -11.97 18.37 -1.78
CA THR A 58 -13.26 18.66 -1.10
C THR A 58 -13.19 18.68 0.42
N GLY A 59 -12.00 18.54 0.99
CA GLY A 59 -11.83 18.36 2.44
C GLY A 59 -11.50 16.92 2.87
N GLY A 60 -11.20 16.04 1.91
CA GLY A 60 -10.68 14.69 2.16
C GLY A 60 -9.21 14.54 1.77
N VAL A 61 -8.66 13.35 2.05
CA VAL A 61 -7.38 12.92 1.50
C VAL A 61 -7.49 11.52 0.89
N TYR A 62 -6.75 11.32 -0.19
CA TYR A 62 -6.41 10.03 -0.75
C TYR A 62 -5.05 9.60 -0.22
N THR A 63 -4.95 8.36 0.22
CA THR A 63 -3.66 7.72 0.50
C THR A 63 -3.47 6.55 -0.45
N LEU A 64 -2.45 6.63 -1.28
CA LEU A 64 -2.02 5.58 -2.19
C LEU A 64 -0.88 4.82 -1.52
N VAL A 65 -1.02 3.51 -1.41
CA VAL A 65 0.05 2.62 -0.97
C VAL A 65 0.44 1.75 -2.16
N VAL A 66 1.64 1.97 -2.68
CA VAL A 66 2.25 1.13 -3.69
C VAL A 66 3.02 0.03 -3.00
N CYS A 67 2.71 -1.19 -3.38
CA CYS A 67 3.31 -2.38 -2.83
C CYS A 67 3.83 -3.27 -3.94
N ASN A 68 4.85 -4.06 -3.65
CA ASN A 68 5.37 -5.07 -4.54
C ASN A 68 5.28 -6.44 -3.85
N LEU A 69 4.90 -7.46 -4.61
CA LEU A 69 5.03 -8.85 -4.19
C LEU A 69 6.52 -9.16 -4.23
N GLY A 70 7.19 -8.97 -3.08
CA GLY A 70 8.62 -9.23 -2.97
C GLY A 70 8.91 -10.57 -3.62
N ALA A 71 9.83 -10.58 -4.59
CA ALA A 71 10.01 -11.67 -5.54
C ALA A 71 9.74 -13.02 -4.88
N SER A 72 8.66 -13.69 -5.29
CA SER A 72 8.55 -15.12 -5.07
C SER A 72 9.78 -15.67 -5.76
N ARG A 73 10.76 -16.14 -4.98
CA ARG A 73 12.08 -16.59 -5.48
C ARG A 73 11.96 -17.13 -6.91
N PRO A 74 12.78 -16.69 -7.87
CA PRO A 74 12.80 -17.36 -9.16
C PRO A 74 12.99 -18.84 -8.83
N ARG A 75 12.04 -19.66 -9.27
CA ARG A 75 12.13 -21.10 -9.15
C ARG A 75 13.48 -21.45 -9.77
N GLU A 76 14.39 -21.94 -8.95
CA GLU A 76 15.62 -22.55 -9.41
C GLU A 76 15.17 -23.81 -10.17
N ASP A 77 14.95 -23.67 -11.47
CA ASP A 77 14.76 -24.78 -12.39
C ASP A 77 16.09 -25.56 -12.42
N PHE A 78 16.03 -26.80 -11.89
CA PHE A 78 17.11 -27.79 -11.88
C PHE A 78 17.35 -28.41 -13.26
#